data_AF-A0AAV5GM38-F1
#
_entry.id   AF-A0AAV5GM38-F1
#
_cell.length_a   1.000
_cell.length_b   1.000
_cell.length_c   1.000
_cell.angle_alpha   90.00
_cell.angle_beta   90.00
_cell.angle_gamma   90.00
#
_symmetry.space_group_name_H-M   'P 1'
#
loop_
_entity.id
_entity.type
_entity.pdbx_description
1 polymer ?
#
loop_
_entity_poly.entity_id
_entity_poly.type
_entity_poly.pdbx_seq_one_letter_code
_entity_poly.pdbx_strand_id
1 'polypeptide(L)'
;MDQNDLEALLATLRQAQDGGAPAPGPPAAVAPPTASHQPAPSQGELDSLLSTLTALPSGPAHAQPVQHAPPPPTRAKDHSALSFHEALPILNSLAMDPHFLEAVEEVWDEQKTWELRMKDERNRLDQELGRSGANPVVRSQKLREWDRGAVRKWQALQTSQQGQLQSLGVPTFQKTTDPTLLKRQERVLAILVGFLEDRGDGA
;
A
#
# COMPACT_ATOMS: atom_id res chain seq x y z
N MET A 1 9.29 -31.50 -1.37
CA MET A 1 10.41 -30.57 -1.63
C MET A 1 11.61 -31.27 -1.06
N ASP A 2 12.31 -31.97 -1.93
CA ASP A 2 13.24 -33.02 -1.54
C ASP A 2 14.61 -32.41 -1.24
N GLN A 3 15.37 -33.05 -0.34
CA GLN A 3 16.64 -32.53 0.15
C GLN A 3 17.66 -32.31 -0.98
N ASN A 4 17.54 -33.08 -2.07
CA ASN A 4 18.32 -32.92 -3.30
C ASN A 4 18.05 -31.60 -4.05
N ASP A 5 16.82 -31.07 -4.04
CA ASP A 5 16.50 -29.81 -4.73
C ASP A 5 17.17 -28.62 -4.04
N LEU A 6 17.32 -28.71 -2.72
CA LEU A 6 17.93 -27.65 -1.90
C LEU A 6 19.46 -27.61 -2.09
N GLU A 7 20.10 -28.77 -2.24
CA GLU A 7 21.53 -28.84 -2.57
C GLU A 7 21.83 -28.35 -3.99
N ALA A 8 20.98 -28.65 -4.97
CA ALA A 8 21.14 -28.16 -6.35
C ALA A 8 21.06 -26.62 -6.44
N LEU A 9 20.16 -26.01 -5.66
CA LEU A 9 20.03 -24.55 -5.55
C LEU A 9 21.27 -23.92 -4.90
N LEU A 10 21.80 -24.52 -3.83
CA LEU A 10 23.02 -24.04 -3.17
C LEU A 10 24.26 -24.15 -4.06
N ALA A 11 24.40 -25.24 -4.82
CA ALA A 11 25.48 -25.42 -5.78
C ALA A 11 25.45 -24.35 -6.89
N THR A 12 24.25 -24.05 -7.40
CA THR A 12 24.05 -23.03 -8.46
C THR A 12 24.40 -21.62 -7.96
N LEU A 13 24.03 -21.28 -6.73
CA LEU A 13 24.37 -19.99 -6.11
C LEU A 13 25.87 -19.83 -5.90
N ARG A 14 26.56 -20.89 -5.51
CA ARG A 14 28.02 -20.87 -5.31
C ARG A 14 28.77 -20.66 -6.61
N GLN A 15 28.32 -21.32 -7.69
CA GLN A 15 28.92 -21.17 -9.01
C GLN A 15 28.71 -19.78 -9.62
N ALA A 16 27.61 -19.10 -9.27
CA ALA A 16 27.37 -17.71 -9.69
C ALA A 16 28.26 -16.69 -8.96
N GLN A 17 28.80 -17.03 -7.79
CA GLN A 17 29.66 -16.13 -7.00
C GLN A 17 31.15 -16.25 -7.33
N ASP A 18 31.62 -17.41 -7.83
CA ASP A 18 33.04 -17.63 -8.14
C ASP A 18 33.47 -17.18 -9.56
N GLY A 19 32.54 -16.63 -10.37
CA GLY A 19 32.79 -16.15 -11.73
C GLY A 19 33.38 -14.74 -11.84
N GLY A 20 34.42 -14.41 -11.07
CA GLY A 20 35.16 -13.14 -11.19
C GLY A 20 36.24 -13.21 -12.28
N ALA A 21 36.03 -12.53 -13.40
CA ALA A 21 36.96 -12.47 -14.53
C ALA A 21 38.26 -11.71 -14.20
N PRO A 22 39.45 -12.15 -14.69
CA PRO A 22 40.64 -11.32 -14.75
C PRO A 22 40.91 -10.81 -16.19
N ALA A 23 41.26 -9.53 -16.30
CA ALA A 23 41.79 -8.89 -17.51
C ALA A 23 43.31 -9.15 -17.69
N PRO A 24 43.86 -8.97 -18.92
CA PRO A 24 44.83 -7.86 -19.09
C PRO A 24 44.91 -7.22 -20.50
N GLY A 25 45.04 -5.87 -20.55
CA GLY A 25 46.07 -5.15 -21.31
C GLY A 25 45.74 -4.44 -22.66
N PRO A 26 46.37 -3.27 -22.98
CA PRO A 26 45.90 -2.19 -23.90
C PRO A 26 46.73 -2.14 -25.23
N PRO A 27 46.71 -1.13 -26.18
CA PRO A 27 46.36 0.31 -26.07
C PRO A 27 45.63 0.99 -27.27
N ALA A 28 44.96 2.12 -27.02
CA ALA A 28 44.89 3.25 -27.95
C ALA A 28 44.31 4.49 -27.27
N ALA A 29 44.97 5.63 -27.51
CA ALA A 29 44.71 6.96 -26.97
C ALA A 29 43.40 7.59 -27.47
N VAL A 30 42.71 8.36 -26.60
CA VAL A 30 42.08 9.67 -26.93
C VAL A 30 42.01 10.53 -25.66
N ALA A 31 42.23 11.83 -25.85
CA ALA A 31 42.32 12.97 -24.93
C ALA A 31 41.11 13.23 -23.99
N PRO A 32 41.26 14.12 -22.96
CA PRO A 32 40.23 14.42 -21.97
C PRO A 32 39.32 15.59 -22.38
N PRO A 33 38.09 15.64 -21.84
CA PRO A 33 37.53 16.92 -21.42
C PRO A 33 37.03 16.89 -19.97
N THR A 34 37.62 17.80 -19.18
CA THR A 34 36.96 18.72 -18.22
C THR A 34 35.68 18.28 -17.50
N ALA A 35 35.87 18.05 -16.19
CA ALA A 35 35.02 18.41 -15.05
C ALA A 35 33.61 18.98 -15.31
N SER A 36 32.63 18.36 -14.67
CA SER A 36 31.44 19.04 -14.13
C SER A 36 31.07 18.36 -12.81
N HIS A 37 31.74 18.77 -11.73
CA HIS A 37 31.24 18.54 -10.36
C HIS A 37 29.95 19.35 -10.20
N GLN A 38 28.85 18.65 -9.99
CA GLN A 38 27.58 19.25 -9.60
C GLN A 38 27.59 19.39 -8.07
N PRO A 39 27.67 20.60 -7.49
CA PRO A 39 27.60 20.77 -6.04
C PRO A 39 26.17 20.51 -5.56
N ALA A 40 26.07 19.85 -4.40
CA ALA A 40 24.82 19.66 -3.68
C ALA A 40 24.16 21.01 -3.36
N PRO A 41 22.80 21.09 -3.38
CA PRO A 41 22.08 22.31 -3.03
C PRO A 41 22.41 22.72 -1.61
N SER A 42 22.74 23.99 -1.43
CA SER A 42 23.17 24.56 -0.15
C SER A 42 21.95 24.90 0.71
N GLN A 43 22.03 24.73 2.04
CA GLN A 43 20.92 25.00 2.97
C GLN A 43 20.26 26.38 2.83
N GLY A 44 20.98 27.38 2.31
CA GLY A 44 20.42 28.72 2.05
C GLY A 44 19.31 28.78 0.99
N GLU A 45 19.24 27.81 0.06
CA GLU A 45 18.13 27.73 -0.90
C GLU A 45 16.85 27.18 -0.25
N LEU A 46 16.97 26.36 0.80
CA LEU A 46 15.82 25.85 1.56
C LEU A 46 15.17 26.94 2.42
N ASP A 47 15.98 27.83 3.01
CA ASP A 47 15.49 28.98 3.81
C ASP A 47 14.75 30.03 2.96
N SER A 48 15.15 30.22 1.70
CA SER A 48 14.43 31.11 0.77
C SER A 48 13.03 30.59 0.40
N LEU A 49 12.84 29.27 0.34
CA LEU A 49 11.53 28.69 0.05
C LEU A 49 10.58 28.78 1.27
N LEU A 50 11.11 28.65 2.49
CA LEU A 50 10.35 28.81 3.73
C LEU A 50 9.91 30.27 3.97
N SER A 51 10.77 31.24 3.62
CA SER A 51 10.44 32.67 3.74
C SER A 51 9.33 33.12 2.77
N THR A 52 9.16 32.44 1.64
CA THR A 52 8.15 32.81 0.63
C THR A 52 6.73 32.31 0.99
N LEU A 53 6.59 31.38 1.93
CA LEU A 53 5.30 30.85 2.40
C LEU A 53 4.68 31.63 3.56
N THR A 54 5.40 32.61 4.15
CA THR A 54 4.97 33.29 5.38
C THR A 54 4.35 34.68 5.15
N ALA A 55 4.32 35.18 3.91
CA ALA A 55 3.78 36.50 3.59
C ALA A 55 2.42 36.43 2.87
N LEU A 56 1.33 36.19 3.61
CA LEU A 56 -0.01 36.64 3.18
C LEU A 56 -0.37 37.95 3.92
N PRO A 57 -0.78 39.01 3.20
CA PRO A 57 -1.21 40.26 3.81
C PRO A 57 -2.62 40.17 4.39
N SER A 58 -2.76 40.59 5.65
CA SER A 58 -4.03 40.89 6.33
C SER A 58 -4.66 42.16 5.74
N GLY A 59 -5.76 42.02 5.02
CA GLY A 59 -6.58 43.15 4.54
C GLY A 59 -7.74 43.47 5.50
N PRO A 60 -8.08 44.76 5.74
CA PRO A 60 -9.10 45.14 6.71
C PRO A 60 -10.52 45.20 6.12
N ALA A 61 -11.46 44.89 7.01
CA ALA A 61 -12.92 45.08 7.02
C ALA A 61 -13.60 45.96 5.95
N HIS A 62 -14.56 45.36 5.25
CA HIS A 62 -15.80 46.03 4.84
C HIS A 62 -17.00 45.20 5.32
N ALA A 63 -17.81 45.83 6.18
CA ALA A 63 -19.04 45.28 6.71
C ALA A 63 -20.15 45.38 5.66
N GLN A 64 -20.80 44.26 5.34
CA GLN A 64 -22.15 44.23 4.76
C GLN A 64 -23.02 43.22 5.52
N PRO A 65 -24.25 43.60 5.91
CA PRO A 65 -25.20 42.67 6.52
C PRO A 65 -26.05 42.03 5.41
N VAL A 66 -25.74 40.79 5.05
CA VAL A 66 -26.59 39.97 4.18
C VAL A 66 -27.00 38.68 4.89
N GLN A 67 -28.24 38.72 5.37
CA GLN A 67 -29.26 37.67 5.37
C GLN A 67 -28.81 36.21 5.48
N HIS A 68 -29.26 35.58 6.57
CA HIS A 68 -29.16 34.15 6.87
C HIS A 68 -29.61 33.26 5.69
N ALA A 69 -28.63 32.68 5.00
CA ALA A 69 -28.80 31.42 4.29
C ALA A 69 -28.56 30.26 5.29
N PRO A 70 -29.33 29.16 5.22
CA PRO A 70 -29.09 27.99 6.06
C PRO A 70 -27.68 27.45 5.79
N PRO A 71 -26.94 27.01 6.83
CA PRO A 71 -25.59 26.48 6.66
C PRO A 71 -25.63 25.25 5.72
N PRO A 72 -24.72 25.15 4.74
CA PRO A 72 -24.58 23.92 3.98
C PRO A 72 -24.27 22.77 4.94
N PRO A 73 -24.77 21.54 4.67
CA PRO A 73 -24.39 20.39 5.48
C PRO A 73 -22.87 20.31 5.49
N THR A 74 -22.28 20.25 6.67
CA THR A 74 -20.85 20.02 6.88
C THR A 74 -20.49 18.72 6.18
N ARG A 75 -20.05 18.81 4.91
CA ARG A 75 -19.38 17.70 4.24
C ARG A 75 -18.24 17.32 5.17
N ALA A 76 -18.30 16.11 5.72
CA ALA A 76 -17.14 15.49 6.36
C ALA A 76 -15.94 15.77 5.46
N LYS A 77 -14.90 16.39 6.03
CA LYS A 77 -13.72 16.82 5.28
C LYS A 77 -13.22 15.62 4.48
N ASP A 78 -13.16 15.77 3.16
CA ASP A 78 -12.74 14.69 2.29
C ASP A 78 -11.22 14.54 2.40
N HIS A 79 -10.78 13.57 3.20
CA HIS A 79 -9.37 13.29 3.46
C HIS A 79 -8.72 12.40 2.37
N SER A 80 -9.46 12.07 1.30
CA SER A 80 -8.98 11.17 0.23
C SER A 80 -7.85 11.78 -0.61
N ALA A 81 -7.85 13.09 -0.82
CA ALA A 81 -6.87 13.79 -1.65
C ALA A 81 -5.54 14.09 -0.94
N LEU A 82 -5.41 13.76 0.36
CA LEU A 82 -4.20 14.06 1.13
C LEU A 82 -2.98 13.28 0.64
N SER A 83 -1.81 13.91 0.73
CA SER A 83 -0.54 13.21 0.59
C SER A 83 -0.31 12.29 1.80
N PHE A 84 0.60 11.33 1.65
CA PHE A 84 0.95 10.42 2.73
C PHE A 84 1.49 11.17 3.96
N HIS A 85 2.30 12.21 3.77
CA HIS A 85 2.86 13.00 4.88
C HIS A 85 1.78 13.78 5.65
N GLU A 86 0.78 14.31 4.94
CA GLU A 86 -0.35 15.02 5.58
C GLU A 86 -1.32 14.06 6.29
N ALA A 87 -1.35 12.79 5.88
CA ALA A 87 -2.17 11.76 6.50
C ALA A 87 -1.65 11.32 7.88
N LEU A 88 -0.33 11.37 8.13
CA LEU A 88 0.26 10.82 9.35
C LEU A 88 -0.25 11.47 10.66
N PRO A 89 -0.31 12.81 10.79
CA PRO A 89 -0.83 13.43 12.01
C PRO A 89 -2.29 13.06 12.25
N ILE A 90 -3.08 12.93 11.18
CA ILE A 90 -4.49 12.56 11.25
C ILE A 90 -4.63 11.11 11.68
N LEU A 91 -3.84 10.20 11.09
CA LEU A 91 -3.81 8.79 11.48
C LEU A 91 -3.43 8.62 12.96
N ASN A 92 -2.43 9.36 13.44
CA ASN A 92 -2.06 9.32 14.86
C ASN A 92 -3.22 9.78 15.75
N SER A 93 -3.94 10.85 15.36
CA SER A 93 -5.11 11.30 16.11
C SER A 93 -6.26 10.28 16.10
N LEU A 94 -6.50 9.61 14.97
CA LEU A 94 -7.52 8.56 14.84
C LEU A 94 -7.14 7.31 15.63
N ALA A 95 -5.85 6.95 15.67
CA ALA A 95 -5.36 5.80 16.42
C ALA A 95 -5.52 5.97 17.95
N MET A 96 -5.71 7.20 18.45
CA MET A 96 -6.04 7.42 19.86
C MET A 96 -7.52 7.12 20.18
N ASP A 97 -8.39 6.98 19.17
CA ASP A 97 -9.79 6.62 19.35
C ASP A 97 -9.98 5.09 19.34
N PRO A 98 -10.38 4.47 20.47
CA PRO A 98 -10.58 3.02 20.53
C PRO A 98 -11.67 2.52 19.57
N HIS A 99 -12.74 3.29 19.36
CA HIS A 99 -13.85 2.89 18.50
C HIS A 99 -13.46 2.87 17.02
N PHE A 100 -12.59 3.80 16.64
CA PHE A 100 -11.99 3.78 15.30
C PHE A 100 -11.17 2.50 15.10
N LEU A 101 -10.30 2.15 16.05
CA LEU A 101 -9.48 0.94 15.94
C LEU A 101 -10.32 -0.34 15.95
N GLU A 102 -11.37 -0.41 16.77
CA GLU A 102 -12.33 -1.54 16.75
C GLU A 102 -12.99 -1.71 15.38
N ALA A 103 -13.40 -0.61 14.74
CA ALA A 103 -13.99 -0.67 13.40
C ALA A 103 -12.97 -1.10 12.33
N VAL A 104 -11.70 -0.67 12.44
CA VAL A 104 -10.63 -1.12 11.53
C VAL A 104 -10.31 -2.60 11.76
N GLU A 105 -10.31 -3.06 13.01
CA GLU A 105 -10.13 -4.46 13.39
C GLU A 105 -11.25 -5.34 12.82
N GLU A 106 -12.51 -4.89 12.88
CA GLU A 106 -13.64 -5.61 12.27
C GLU A 106 -13.44 -5.82 10.76
N VAL A 107 -13.02 -4.76 10.04
CA VAL A 107 -12.72 -4.82 8.60
C VAL A 107 -11.58 -5.81 8.31
N TRP A 108 -10.58 -5.85 9.17
CA TRP A 108 -9.43 -6.73 9.08
C TRP A 108 -9.79 -8.20 9.36
N ASP A 109 -10.61 -8.44 10.37
CA ASP A 109 -11.09 -9.78 10.72
C ASP A 109 -12.07 -10.33 9.68
N GLU A 110 -12.89 -9.48 9.06
CA GLU A 110 -13.69 -9.84 7.90
C GLU A 110 -12.79 -10.33 6.75
N GLN A 111 -11.69 -9.62 6.48
CA GLN A 111 -10.71 -10.02 5.47
C GLN A 111 -10.11 -11.39 5.78
N LYS A 112 -9.56 -11.58 6.98
CA LYS A 112 -8.95 -12.86 7.42
C LYS A 112 -9.94 -14.00 7.34
N THR A 113 -11.17 -13.78 7.81
CA THR A 113 -12.25 -14.77 7.78
C THR A 113 -12.58 -15.16 6.34
N TRP A 114 -12.64 -14.19 5.43
CA TRP A 114 -12.87 -14.44 4.02
C TRP A 114 -11.72 -15.26 3.39
N GLU A 115 -10.47 -14.88 3.65
CA GLU A 115 -9.29 -15.59 3.14
C GLU A 115 -9.26 -17.05 3.60
N LEU A 116 -9.56 -17.30 4.88
CA LEU A 116 -9.65 -18.64 5.43
C LEU A 116 -10.75 -19.46 4.75
N ARG A 117 -11.96 -18.89 4.60
CA ARG A 117 -13.07 -19.54 3.90
C ARG A 117 -12.72 -19.88 2.46
N MET A 118 -12.08 -18.98 1.73
CA MET A 118 -11.66 -19.23 0.35
C MET A 118 -10.60 -20.33 0.26
N LYS A 119 -9.64 -20.35 1.18
CA LYS A 119 -8.65 -21.42 1.28
C LYS A 119 -9.32 -22.77 1.52
N ASP A 120 -10.28 -22.83 2.44
CA ASP A 120 -11.01 -24.05 2.77
C ASP A 120 -11.87 -24.54 1.60
N GLU A 121 -12.59 -23.64 0.93
CA GLU A 121 -13.38 -23.95 -0.27
C GLU A 121 -12.49 -24.50 -1.39
N ARG A 122 -11.32 -23.89 -1.64
CA ARG A 122 -10.36 -24.37 -2.64
C ARG A 122 -9.87 -25.77 -2.30
N ASN A 123 -9.47 -25.99 -1.05
CA ASN A 123 -8.96 -27.28 -0.58
C ASN A 123 -10.03 -28.37 -0.69
N ARG A 124 -11.27 -28.05 -0.33
CA ARG A 124 -12.41 -28.95 -0.46
C ARG A 124 -12.64 -29.34 -1.93
N LEU A 125 -12.68 -28.37 -2.83
CA LEU A 125 -12.85 -28.63 -4.26
C LEU A 125 -11.73 -29.51 -4.81
N ASP A 126 -10.50 -29.24 -4.42
CA ASP A 126 -9.33 -30.00 -4.85
C ASP A 126 -9.39 -31.48 -4.37
N GLN A 127 -9.80 -31.69 -3.11
CA GLN A 127 -10.02 -33.03 -2.56
C GLN A 127 -11.17 -33.77 -3.26
N GLU A 128 -12.30 -33.11 -3.53
CA GLU A 128 -13.44 -33.69 -4.23
C GLU A 128 -13.05 -34.14 -5.66
N LEU A 129 -12.27 -33.32 -6.37
CA LEU A 129 -11.74 -33.65 -7.70
C LEU A 129 -10.74 -34.82 -7.65
N GLY A 130 -9.90 -34.86 -6.62
CA GLY A 130 -8.98 -35.98 -6.38
C GLY A 130 -9.72 -37.30 -6.11
N ARG A 131 -10.73 -37.27 -5.23
CA ARG A 131 -11.56 -38.46 -4.90
C ARG A 131 -12.37 -38.97 -6.09
N SER A 132 -12.82 -38.06 -6.96
CA SER A 132 -13.58 -38.42 -8.16
C SER A 132 -12.73 -39.06 -9.26
N GLY A 133 -11.41 -39.15 -9.09
CA GLY A 133 -10.50 -39.65 -10.12
C GLY A 133 -10.49 -38.79 -11.39
N ALA A 134 -10.82 -37.50 -11.25
CA ALA A 134 -10.86 -36.59 -12.40
C ALA A 134 -9.48 -36.50 -13.06
N ASN A 135 -9.45 -36.50 -14.39
CA ASN A 135 -8.22 -36.32 -15.16
C ASN A 135 -7.48 -35.04 -14.67
N PRO A 136 -6.14 -35.07 -14.50
CA PRO A 136 -5.36 -33.92 -14.06
C PRO A 136 -5.65 -32.61 -14.83
N VAL A 137 -5.94 -32.70 -16.13
CA VAL A 137 -6.28 -31.55 -16.98
C VAL A 137 -7.62 -30.95 -16.57
N VAL A 138 -8.64 -31.79 -16.38
CA VAL A 138 -9.99 -31.36 -15.95
C VAL A 138 -9.95 -30.79 -14.54
N ARG A 139 -9.18 -31.41 -13.63
CA ARG A 139 -8.96 -30.89 -12.27
C ARG A 139 -8.34 -29.49 -12.31
N SER A 140 -7.26 -29.33 -13.07
CA SER A 140 -6.57 -28.04 -13.23
C SER A 140 -7.49 -26.97 -13.83
N GLN A 141 -8.31 -27.33 -14.81
CA GLN A 141 -9.27 -26.42 -15.41
C GLN A 141 -10.31 -25.93 -14.39
N LYS A 142 -10.92 -26.84 -13.63
CA LYS A 142 -11.92 -26.48 -12.61
C LYS A 142 -11.34 -25.62 -11.50
N LEU A 143 -10.11 -25.89 -11.05
CA LEU A 143 -9.44 -25.05 -10.06
C LEU A 143 -9.18 -23.64 -10.60
N ARG A 144 -8.73 -23.50 -11.85
CA ARG A 144 -8.55 -22.18 -12.48
C ARG A 144 -9.85 -21.42 -12.65
N GLU A 145 -10.95 -22.12 -12.97
CA GLU A 145 -12.28 -21.53 -13.04
C GLU A 145 -12.72 -20.97 -11.68
N TRP A 146 -12.52 -21.75 -10.62
CA TRP A 146 -12.76 -21.32 -9.24
C TRP A 146 -11.86 -20.13 -8.85
N ASP A 147 -10.57 -20.17 -9.17
CA ASP A 147 -9.60 -19.10 -8.88
C ASP A 147 -10.04 -17.77 -9.51
N ARG A 148 -10.49 -17.79 -10.77
CA ARG A 148 -11.04 -16.59 -11.43
C ARG A 148 -12.31 -16.07 -10.76
N GLY A 149 -13.12 -16.96 -10.18
CA GLY A 149 -14.27 -16.59 -9.35
C GLY A 149 -13.84 -15.92 -8.05
N ALA A 150 -12.87 -16.51 -7.35
CA ALA A 150 -12.35 -16.01 -6.09
C ALA A 150 -11.72 -14.61 -6.26
N VAL A 151 -10.95 -14.37 -7.32
CA VAL A 151 -10.38 -13.03 -7.61
C VAL A 151 -11.46 -11.97 -7.79
N ARG A 152 -12.57 -12.28 -8.46
CA ARG A 152 -13.69 -11.33 -8.62
C ARG A 152 -14.38 -11.01 -7.28
N LYS A 153 -14.58 -12.04 -6.45
CA LYS A 153 -15.12 -11.86 -5.10
C LYS A 153 -14.16 -11.04 -4.23
N TRP A 154 -12.85 -11.28 -4.33
CA TRP A 154 -11.83 -10.50 -3.64
C TRP A 154 -11.86 -9.02 -4.01
N GLN A 155 -11.94 -8.71 -5.31
CA GLN A 155 -12.04 -7.32 -5.78
C GLN A 155 -13.30 -6.61 -5.25
N ALA A 156 -14.42 -7.34 -5.16
CA ALA A 156 -15.66 -6.81 -4.59
C ALA A 156 -15.51 -6.52 -3.09
N LEU A 157 -14.91 -7.45 -2.33
CA LEU A 157 -14.59 -7.26 -0.92
C LEU A 157 -13.69 -6.04 -0.73
N GLN A 158 -12.58 -5.96 -1.46
CA GLN A 158 -11.64 -4.84 -1.41
C GLN A 158 -12.32 -3.49 -1.70
N THR A 159 -13.23 -3.45 -2.69
CA THR A 159 -14.01 -2.23 -3.01
C THR A 159 -14.97 -1.85 -1.87
N SER A 160 -15.55 -2.84 -1.19
CA SER A 160 -16.39 -2.63 -0.01
C SER A 160 -15.58 -2.06 1.15
N GLN A 161 -14.44 -2.69 1.46
CA GLN A 161 -13.52 -2.29 2.52
C GLN A 161 -12.96 -0.88 2.29
N GLN A 162 -12.57 -0.54 1.06
CA GLN A 162 -12.19 0.83 0.70
C GLN A 162 -13.30 1.84 1.01
N GLY A 163 -14.56 1.48 0.75
CA GLY A 163 -15.71 2.31 1.07
C GLY A 163 -15.96 2.47 2.57
N GLN A 164 -15.81 1.38 3.34
CA GLN A 164 -15.92 1.41 4.79
C GLN A 164 -14.82 2.29 5.41
N LEU A 165 -13.55 2.07 5.03
CA LEU A 165 -12.42 2.87 5.51
C LEU A 165 -12.56 4.35 5.11
N GLN A 166 -13.08 4.63 3.91
CA GLN A 166 -13.41 6.00 3.51
C GLN A 166 -14.50 6.61 4.41
N SER A 167 -15.54 5.84 4.76
CA SER A 167 -16.61 6.30 5.66
C SER A 167 -16.15 6.52 7.11
N LEU A 168 -15.14 5.76 7.56
CA LEU A 168 -14.45 5.95 8.84
C LEU A 168 -13.53 7.18 8.84
N GLY A 169 -13.39 7.87 7.70
CA GLY A 169 -12.55 9.05 7.58
C GLY A 169 -11.05 8.75 7.49
N VAL A 170 -10.67 7.51 7.14
CA VAL A 170 -9.26 7.14 6.97
C VAL A 170 -8.66 7.98 5.82
N PRO A 171 -7.56 8.72 6.07
CA PRO A 171 -6.91 9.52 5.03
C PRO A 171 -6.48 8.68 3.84
N THR A 172 -6.49 9.27 2.64
CA THR A 172 -6.09 8.62 1.37
C THR A 172 -7.01 7.50 0.86
N PHE A 173 -8.00 7.08 1.66
CA PHE A 173 -8.95 6.07 1.25
C PHE A 173 -10.05 6.64 0.37
N GLN A 174 -10.17 6.04 -0.80
CA GLN A 174 -11.24 6.24 -1.76
C GLN A 174 -11.39 4.96 -2.57
N LYS A 175 -12.60 4.69 -3.05
CA LYS A 175 -12.83 3.60 -3.99
C LYS A 175 -12.01 3.85 -5.26
N THR A 176 -11.04 2.98 -5.52
CA THR A 176 -10.10 3.14 -6.64
C THR A 176 -9.50 1.81 -7.07
N THR A 177 -9.19 1.73 -8.37
CA THR A 177 -8.44 0.64 -8.99
C THR A 177 -7.06 1.10 -9.47
N ASP A 178 -6.68 2.35 -9.25
CA ASP A 178 -5.39 2.89 -9.67
C ASP A 178 -4.25 2.33 -8.80
N PRO A 179 -3.26 1.62 -9.37
CA PRO A 179 -2.16 1.05 -8.61
C PRO A 179 -1.36 2.08 -7.81
N THR A 180 -1.30 3.34 -8.25
CA THR A 180 -0.56 4.40 -7.55
C THR A 180 -1.25 4.77 -6.24
N LEU A 181 -2.58 4.93 -6.28
CA LEU A 181 -3.39 5.22 -5.10
C LEU A 181 -3.47 4.00 -4.17
N LEU A 182 -3.57 2.79 -4.73
CA LEU A 182 -3.55 1.55 -3.94
C LEU A 182 -2.27 1.41 -3.12
N LYS A 183 -1.09 1.67 -3.71
CA LYS A 183 0.18 1.66 -2.97
C LYS A 183 0.23 2.69 -1.83
N ARG A 184 -0.45 3.83 -2.00
CA ARG A 184 -0.57 4.83 -0.93
C ARG A 184 -1.47 4.34 0.20
N GLN A 185 -2.63 3.80 -0.15
CA GLN A 185 -3.58 3.19 0.79
C GLN A 185 -2.93 2.03 1.56
N GLU A 186 -2.14 1.20 0.89
CA GLU A 186 -1.39 0.09 1.48
C GLU A 186 -0.41 0.57 2.57
N ARG A 187 0.32 1.68 2.32
CA ARG A 187 1.21 2.26 3.33
C ARG A 187 0.46 2.78 4.55
N VAL A 188 -0.72 3.37 4.35
CA VAL A 188 -1.58 3.83 5.44
C VAL A 188 -2.11 2.63 6.24
N LEU A 189 -2.55 1.57 5.57
CA LEU A 189 -2.97 0.33 6.22
C LEU A 189 -1.84 -0.31 7.03
N ALA A 190 -0.62 -0.35 6.51
CA ALA A 190 0.51 -0.91 7.24
C ALA A 190 0.74 -0.21 8.59
N ILE A 191 0.53 1.10 8.66
CA ILE A 191 0.60 1.86 9.91
C ILE A 191 -0.57 1.50 10.84
N LEU A 192 -1.79 1.44 10.30
CA LEU A 192 -2.98 1.08 11.08
C LEU A 192 -2.88 -0.33 11.67
N VAL A 193 -2.38 -1.29 10.89
CA VAL A 193 -2.11 -2.66 11.35
C VAL A 193 -1.06 -2.64 12.45
N GLY A 194 0.00 -1.85 12.32
CA GLY A 194 1.00 -1.68 13.38
C GLY A 194 0.40 -1.17 14.70
N PHE A 195 -0.58 -0.25 14.65
CA PHE A 195 -1.29 0.19 15.85
C PHE A 195 -2.20 -0.89 16.45
N LEU A 196 -2.81 -1.74 15.62
CA LEU A 196 -3.61 -2.88 16.10
C LEU A 196 -2.74 -3.94 16.77
N GLU A 197 -1.57 -4.24 16.19
CA GLU A 197 -0.61 -5.21 16.73
C GLU A 197 -0.03 -4.74 18.07
N ASP A 198 0.40 -3.48 18.18
CA ASP A 198 0.93 -2.90 19.42
C ASP A 198 -0.09 -2.92 20.57
N ARG A 199 -1.38 -2.77 20.25
CA ARG A 199 -2.48 -2.89 21.22
C ARG A 199 -2.72 -4.34 21.65
N GLY A 200 -2.51 -5.31 20.76
CA GLY A 200 -2.69 -6.74 21.03
C GLY A 200 -1.59 -7.35 21.88
N ASP A 201 -0.35 -6.85 21.77
CA ASP A 201 0.81 -7.36 22.51
C ASP A 201 0.93 -6.80 23.95
N GLY A 202 0.12 -5.79 24.30
CA GLY A 202 0.12 -5.12 25.61
C GLY A 202 -0.92 -5.60 26.62
N ALA A 203 -1.76 -6.59 26.28
CA ALA A 203 -2.84 -7.14 27.11
C ALA A 203 -2.61 -8.60 27.49
#